data_AF-A0A660KNW9-F1
#
_entry.id   AF-A0A660KNW9-F1
#
_cell.length_a   1.000
_cell.length_b   1.000
_cell.length_c   1.000
_cell.angle_alpha   90.00
_cell.angle_beta   90.00
_cell.angle_gamma   90.00
#
_symmetry.space_group_name_H-M   'P 1'
#
loop_
_entity.id
_entity.type
_entity.pdbx_description
1 polymer ?
#
loop_
_entity_poly.entity_id
_entity_poly.type
_entity_poly.pdbx_seq_one_letter_code
_entity_poly.pdbx_strand_id
1 'polypeptide(L)'
;MWSCVPPSADAYCEVHDGYCYVNSTFCLVKAGGISPVVQILEGKDRQADEAVLSALATLLQDEIWENGSDSIAKTSGIQAIIKVLESGNVKAQEKALWILERILRVDEYRVQHGESAQVVLIDVAQNGDPRLKPTIAKLLAQLELLQIQSIYF
;
A
#
# COMPACT_ATOMS: atom_id res chain seq x y z
N MET A 1 27.55 -12.84 33.66
CA MET A 1 26.29 -12.10 33.84
C MET A 1 25.83 -11.63 32.47
N TRP A 2 24.85 -12.31 31.88
CA TRP A 2 24.20 -11.80 30.67
C TRP A 2 23.22 -10.73 31.15
N SER A 3 23.59 -9.46 30.97
CA SER A 3 22.69 -8.37 31.32
C SER A 3 21.62 -8.29 30.24
N CYS A 4 20.39 -8.66 30.59
CA CYS A 4 19.22 -8.40 29.76
C CYS A 4 19.01 -6.89 29.73
N VAL A 5 19.70 -6.21 28.81
CA VAL A 5 19.34 -4.83 28.46
C VAL A 5 17.97 -4.93 27.78
N PRO A 6 16.91 -4.34 28.35
CA PRO A 6 15.62 -4.32 27.70
C PRO A 6 15.77 -3.61 26.34
N PRO A 7 15.15 -4.13 25.27
CA PRO A 7 15.18 -3.46 23.97
C PRO A 7 14.64 -2.02 24.12
N SER A 8 15.26 -1.07 23.40
CA SER A 8 14.80 0.32 23.41
C SER A 8 13.29 0.38 23.12
N ALA A 9 12.56 1.25 23.81
CA ALA A 9 11.14 1.50 23.52
C ALA A 9 10.91 1.84 22.03
N ASP A 10 11.93 2.41 21.37
CA ASP A 10 11.91 2.74 19.94
C ASP A 10 11.94 1.50 19.03
N ALA A 11 12.27 0.31 19.53
CA ALA A 11 12.36 -0.92 18.74
C ALA A 11 11.00 -1.61 18.54
N TYR A 12 9.99 -1.32 19.35
CA TYR A 12 8.66 -1.95 19.21
C TYR A 12 7.93 -1.40 17.97
N CYS A 13 7.60 -2.27 17.02
CA CYS A 13 6.99 -1.93 15.74
C CYS A 13 5.49 -2.16 15.76
N GLU A 14 4.73 -1.09 15.49
CA GLU A 14 3.27 -1.16 15.36
C GLU A 14 2.81 -2.08 14.22
N VAL A 15 3.59 -2.22 13.14
CA VAL A 15 3.22 -3.08 12.01
C VAL A 15 3.32 -4.56 12.33
N HIS A 16 4.39 -4.97 13.00
CA HIS A 16 4.68 -6.38 13.26
C HIS A 16 4.31 -6.83 14.69
N ASP A 17 3.67 -5.95 15.47
CA ASP A 17 3.34 -6.17 16.89
C ASP A 17 4.51 -6.79 17.68
N GLY A 18 5.71 -6.24 17.47
CA GLY A 18 6.93 -6.87 17.95
C GLY A 18 8.20 -6.05 17.73
N TYR A 19 9.34 -6.54 18.22
CA TYR A 19 10.60 -5.80 18.14
C TYR A 19 11.24 -5.94 16.76
N CYS A 20 11.45 -4.80 16.12
CA CYS A 20 12.11 -4.70 14.82
C CYS A 20 13.32 -3.75 14.89
N TYR A 21 14.33 -4.04 14.09
CA TYR A 21 15.54 -3.24 14.00
C TYR A 21 15.95 -3.03 12.55
N VAL A 22 16.59 -1.89 12.29
CA VAL A 22 17.08 -1.52 10.96
C VAL A 22 18.12 -2.53 10.44
N ASN A 23 18.96 -3.06 11.33
CA ASN A 23 20.12 -3.89 10.97
C ASN A 23 19.91 -5.40 11.09
N SER A 24 18.76 -5.87 11.60
CA SER A 24 18.48 -7.30 11.75
C SER A 24 17.18 -7.71 11.06
N THR A 25 16.08 -7.00 11.32
CA THR A 25 14.78 -7.29 10.70
C THR A 25 14.53 -6.45 9.45
N PHE A 26 15.41 -5.51 9.12
CA PHE A 26 15.31 -4.60 7.97
C PHE A 26 13.91 -3.96 7.84
N CYS A 27 13.29 -3.63 8.97
CA CYS A 27 11.92 -3.12 8.98
C CYS A 27 11.87 -1.70 8.40
N LEU A 28 11.10 -1.54 7.32
CA LEU A 28 10.96 -0.27 6.61
C LEU A 28 10.42 0.85 7.51
N VAL A 29 9.48 0.52 8.40
CA VAL A 29 8.89 1.46 9.39
C VAL A 29 9.98 1.95 10.35
N LYS A 30 10.77 1.03 10.92
CA LYS A 30 11.82 1.36 11.88
C LYS A 30 13.01 2.06 11.28
N ALA A 31 13.24 1.86 9.98
CA ALA A 31 14.21 2.63 9.22
C ALA A 31 13.74 4.06 8.88
N GLY A 32 12.49 4.43 9.19
CA GLY A 32 11.90 5.69 8.73
C GLY A 32 11.76 5.77 7.21
N GLY A 33 11.72 4.61 6.53
CA GLY A 33 11.87 4.52 5.08
C GLY A 33 10.59 4.76 4.29
N ILE A 34 9.41 4.71 4.91
CA ILE A 34 8.13 4.84 4.20
C ILE A 34 8.01 6.20 3.50
N SER A 35 8.23 7.31 4.22
CA SER A 35 8.10 8.65 3.62
C SER A 35 9.08 8.89 2.45
N PRO A 36 10.39 8.58 2.57
CA PRO A 36 11.32 8.68 1.45
C PRO A 36 10.90 7.85 0.23
N VAL A 37 10.43 6.61 0.41
CA VAL A 37 10.04 5.80 -0.74
C VAL A 37 8.71 6.29 -1.36
N VAL A 38 7.76 6.80 -0.57
CA VAL A 38 6.54 7.42 -1.12
C VAL A 38 6.87 8.66 -1.95
N GLN A 39 7.82 9.49 -1.52
CA GLN A 39 8.28 10.66 -2.31
C GLN A 39 8.84 10.26 -3.68
N ILE A 40 9.43 9.07 -3.81
CA ILE A 40 9.88 8.56 -5.11
C ILE A 40 8.68 8.34 -6.05
N LEU A 41 7.58 7.74 -5.57
CA LEU A 41 6.37 7.50 -6.36
C LEU A 41 5.67 8.79 -6.79
N GLU A 42 5.75 9.84 -5.95
CA GLU A 42 5.25 11.18 -6.25
C GLU A 42 6.05 11.86 -7.37
N GLY A 43 7.29 11.45 -7.58
CA GLY A 43 8.19 11.93 -8.62
C GLY A 43 7.69 11.65 -10.05
N LYS A 44 8.51 12.10 -11.02
CA LYS A 44 8.27 11.86 -12.45
C LYS A 44 9.03 10.65 -12.98
N ASP A 45 10.09 10.22 -12.30
CA ASP A 45 10.88 9.07 -12.71
C ASP A 45 10.15 7.78 -12.32
N ARG A 46 9.92 6.92 -13.31
CA ARG A 46 9.18 5.66 -13.18
C ARG A 46 10.08 4.44 -13.09
N GLN A 47 11.41 4.60 -13.16
CA GLN A 47 12.35 3.49 -13.12
C GLN A 47 12.34 2.75 -11.77
N ALA A 48 12.07 3.47 -10.69
CA ALA A 48 12.10 2.92 -9.33
C ALA A 48 10.73 2.43 -8.81
N ASP A 49 9.63 2.72 -9.51
CA ASP A 49 8.27 2.47 -9.01
C ASP A 49 8.04 1.01 -8.61
N GLU A 50 8.45 0.05 -9.45
CA GLU A 50 8.29 -1.39 -9.15
C GLU A 50 9.05 -1.79 -7.87
N ALA A 51 10.27 -1.28 -7.69
CA ALA A 51 11.11 -1.59 -6.53
C ALA A 51 10.54 -0.96 -5.25
N VAL A 52 10.10 0.29 -5.34
CA VAL A 52 9.46 1.01 -4.23
C VAL A 52 8.17 0.33 -3.81
N LEU A 53 7.29 0.02 -4.77
CA LEU A 53 6.04 -0.68 -4.47
C LEU A 53 6.31 -2.09 -3.91
N SER A 54 7.36 -2.77 -4.36
CA SER A 54 7.78 -4.05 -3.77
C SER A 54 8.21 -3.91 -2.32
N ALA A 55 8.90 -2.82 -1.96
CA ALA A 55 9.25 -2.52 -0.57
C ALA A 55 8.02 -2.17 0.27
N LEU A 56 7.08 -1.38 -0.25
CA LEU A 56 5.82 -1.09 0.45
C LEU A 56 4.96 -2.34 0.65
N ALA A 57 4.93 -3.23 -0.35
CA ALA A 57 4.19 -4.48 -0.28
C ALA A 57 4.66 -5.43 0.83
N THR A 58 5.89 -5.30 1.35
CA THR A 58 6.34 -6.11 2.48
C THR A 58 5.57 -5.78 3.77
N LEU A 59 4.96 -4.60 3.86
CA LEU A 59 4.13 -4.19 5.00
C LEU A 59 2.70 -4.75 4.90
N LEU A 60 2.33 -5.35 3.77
CA LEU A 60 0.95 -5.71 3.46
C LEU A 60 0.73 -7.23 3.39
N GLN A 61 1.55 -7.99 4.12
CA GLN A 61 1.38 -9.44 4.23
C GLN A 61 0.21 -9.79 5.15
N ASP A 62 -0.34 -10.99 4.98
CA ASP A 62 -1.69 -11.36 5.43
C ASP A 62 -1.99 -11.14 6.94
N GLU A 63 -1.02 -11.27 7.83
CA GLU A 63 -1.23 -11.05 9.28
C GLU A 63 -0.99 -9.60 9.72
N ILE A 64 -0.40 -8.77 8.87
CA ILE A 64 0.11 -7.42 9.22
C ILE A 64 -0.47 -6.30 8.33
N TRP A 65 -1.31 -6.66 7.36
CA TRP A 65 -1.72 -5.74 6.31
C TRP A 65 -2.53 -4.55 6.81
N GLU A 66 -3.31 -4.69 7.87
CA GLU A 66 -4.07 -3.56 8.46
C GLU A 66 -3.10 -2.50 9.00
N ASN A 67 -2.21 -2.89 9.91
CA ASN A 67 -1.20 -1.98 10.49
C ASN A 67 -0.24 -1.41 9.42
N GLY A 68 0.09 -2.22 8.41
CA GLY A 68 0.88 -1.79 7.26
C GLY A 68 0.15 -0.75 6.41
N SER A 69 -1.15 -0.95 6.18
CA SER A 69 -2.01 0.01 5.48
C SER A 69 -2.04 1.35 6.21
N ASP A 70 -2.16 1.33 7.54
CA ASP A 70 -2.11 2.53 8.38
C ASP A 70 -0.78 3.29 8.24
N SER A 71 0.32 2.54 8.27
CA SER A 71 1.65 3.13 8.12
C SER A 71 1.85 3.81 6.76
N ILE A 72 1.30 3.22 5.69
CA ILE A 72 1.34 3.78 4.33
C ILE A 72 0.42 5.01 4.24
N ALA A 73 -0.80 4.93 4.77
CA ALA A 73 -1.79 6.01 4.75
C ALA A 73 -1.30 7.28 5.45
N LYS A 74 -0.61 7.14 6.60
CA LYS A 74 0.02 8.24 7.35
C LYS A 74 1.01 9.08 6.52
N THR A 75 1.48 8.59 5.37
CA THR A 75 2.47 9.25 4.51
C THR A 75 1.94 9.67 3.15
N SER A 76 0.61 9.75 2.97
CA SER A 76 -0.01 9.99 1.65
C SER A 76 0.34 8.92 0.60
N GLY A 77 0.76 7.74 1.07
CA GLY A 77 1.20 6.65 0.19
C GLY A 77 0.09 6.15 -0.73
N ILE A 78 -1.16 6.16 -0.27
CA ILE A 78 -2.31 5.66 -1.05
C ILE A 78 -2.48 6.49 -2.33
N GLN A 79 -2.46 7.81 -2.24
CA GLN A 79 -2.55 8.70 -3.41
C GLN A 79 -1.39 8.49 -4.37
N ALA A 80 -0.17 8.33 -3.83
CA ALA A 80 1.01 8.07 -4.64
C ALA A 80 0.90 6.73 -5.39
N ILE A 81 0.36 5.68 -4.75
CA ILE A 81 0.11 4.38 -5.38
C ILE A 81 -0.95 4.49 -6.48
N ILE A 82 -2.03 5.25 -6.26
CA ILE A 82 -3.05 5.53 -7.29
C ILE A 82 -2.43 6.21 -8.51
N LYS A 83 -1.54 7.20 -8.30
CA LYS A 83 -0.81 7.88 -9.40
C LYS A 83 0.06 6.93 -10.23
N VAL A 84 0.62 5.89 -9.61
CA VAL A 84 1.39 4.87 -10.33
C VAL A 84 0.48 4.02 -11.24
N LEU A 85 -0.79 3.82 -10.90
CA LEU A 85 -1.73 3.16 -11.82
C LEU A 85 -1.91 3.93 -13.13
N GLU A 86 -1.88 5.26 -13.09
CA GLU A 86 -2.09 6.10 -14.28
C GLU A 86 -0.89 6.12 -15.23
N SER A 87 0.33 6.01 -14.70
CA SER A 87 1.56 6.36 -15.45
C SER A 87 2.75 5.42 -15.24
N GLY A 88 2.59 4.38 -14.42
CA GLY A 88 3.59 3.36 -14.20
C GLY A 88 3.69 2.37 -15.36
N ASN A 89 4.81 1.65 -15.43
CA ASN A 89 4.91 0.49 -16.32
C ASN A 89 4.03 -0.67 -15.80
N VAL A 90 3.78 -1.67 -16.64
CA VAL A 90 2.84 -2.76 -16.32
C VAL A 90 3.19 -3.48 -15.01
N LYS A 91 4.47 -3.73 -14.71
CA LYS A 91 4.86 -4.39 -13.46
C LYS A 91 4.60 -3.53 -12.23
N ALA A 92 4.86 -2.23 -12.34
CA ALA A 92 4.52 -1.27 -11.29
C ALA A 92 3.00 -1.20 -11.09
N GLN A 93 2.22 -1.18 -12.18
CA GLN A 93 0.75 -1.20 -12.11
C GLN A 93 0.22 -2.50 -11.47
N GLU A 94 0.75 -3.67 -11.82
CA GLU A 94 0.41 -4.95 -11.17
C GLU A 94 0.63 -4.90 -9.66
N LYS A 95 1.77 -4.35 -9.22
CA LYS A 95 2.08 -4.21 -7.81
C LYS A 95 1.18 -3.18 -7.13
N ALA A 96 0.93 -2.04 -7.76
CA ALA A 96 0.03 -1.00 -7.24
C ALA A 96 -1.40 -1.53 -7.07
N LEU A 97 -1.91 -2.32 -8.02
CA LEU A 97 -3.21 -2.98 -7.90
C LEU A 97 -3.25 -3.96 -6.73
N TRP A 98 -2.21 -4.77 -6.56
CA TRP A 98 -2.12 -5.70 -5.43
C TRP A 98 -2.11 -4.98 -4.08
N ILE A 99 -1.44 -3.83 -3.99
CA ILE A 99 -1.39 -3.00 -2.79
C ILE A 99 -2.76 -2.38 -2.51
N LEU A 100 -3.37 -1.74 -3.51
CA LEU A 100 -4.68 -1.08 -3.36
C LEU A 100 -5.78 -2.09 -3.02
N GLU A 101 -5.73 -3.30 -3.56
CA GLU A 101 -6.67 -4.37 -3.24
C GLU A 101 -6.68 -4.74 -1.74
N ARG A 102 -5.55 -4.59 -1.05
CA ARG A 102 -5.45 -4.79 0.40
C ARG A 102 -5.86 -3.56 1.18
N ILE A 103 -5.28 -2.40 0.86
CA ILE A 103 -5.53 -1.15 1.57
C ILE A 103 -7.03 -0.81 1.57
N LEU A 104 -7.71 -1.00 0.43
CA LEU A 104 -9.13 -0.69 0.27
C LEU A 104 -10.07 -1.75 0.88
N ARG A 105 -9.54 -2.73 1.63
CA ARG A 105 -10.35 -3.57 2.53
C ARG A 105 -10.61 -2.88 3.86
N VAL A 106 -9.76 -1.90 4.24
CA VAL A 106 -10.02 -1.03 5.39
C VAL A 106 -11.08 -0.01 4.99
N ASP A 107 -12.18 0.04 5.74
CA ASP A 107 -13.32 0.90 5.42
C ASP A 107 -12.97 2.38 5.37
N GLU A 108 -12.14 2.86 6.29
CA GLU A 108 -11.67 4.26 6.33
C GLU A 108 -11.01 4.66 5.00
N TYR A 109 -10.02 3.89 4.54
CA TYR A 109 -9.29 4.17 3.30
C TYR A 109 -10.15 3.98 2.07
N ARG A 110 -11.10 3.05 2.12
CA ARG A 110 -12.08 2.84 1.05
C ARG A 110 -13.03 4.03 0.92
N VAL A 111 -13.56 4.56 2.01
CA VAL A 111 -14.41 5.77 2.00
C VAL A 111 -13.61 6.98 1.51
N GLN A 112 -12.38 7.14 1.99
CA GLN A 112 -11.57 8.31 1.67
C GLN A 112 -11.01 8.30 0.23
N HIS A 113 -10.64 7.13 -0.30
CA HIS A 113 -9.92 7.02 -1.58
C HIS A 113 -10.66 6.24 -2.68
N GLY A 114 -11.76 5.55 -2.34
CA GLY A 114 -12.47 4.65 -3.25
C GLY A 114 -12.93 5.30 -4.53
N GLU A 115 -13.51 6.50 -4.47
CA GLU A 115 -13.95 7.24 -5.67
C GLU A 115 -12.76 7.58 -6.58
N SER A 116 -11.68 8.12 -6.01
CA SER A 116 -10.47 8.46 -6.76
C SER A 116 -9.81 7.22 -7.39
N ALA A 117 -9.78 6.10 -6.67
CA ALA A 117 -9.27 4.83 -7.19
C ALA A 117 -10.19 4.30 -8.30
N GLN A 118 -11.51 4.37 -8.14
CA GLN A 118 -12.48 3.87 -9.12
C GLN A 118 -12.33 4.58 -10.47
N VAL A 119 -12.19 5.91 -10.48
CA VAL A 119 -11.98 6.69 -11.71
C VAL A 119 -10.74 6.19 -12.47
N VAL A 120 -9.62 6.05 -11.76
CA VAL A 120 -8.36 5.57 -12.36
C VAL A 120 -8.46 4.12 -12.83
N LEU A 121 -9.09 3.25 -12.04
CA LEU A 121 -9.28 1.84 -12.39
C LEU A 121 -10.10 1.68 -13.68
N ILE A 122 -11.15 2.49 -13.87
CA ILE A 122 -11.94 2.48 -15.10
C ILE A 122 -11.10 2.91 -16.30
N ASP A 123 -10.31 3.97 -16.18
CA ASP A 123 -9.41 4.41 -17.25
C ASP A 123 -8.38 3.33 -17.62
N VAL A 124 -7.70 2.74 -16.63
CA VAL A 124 -6.73 1.67 -16.85
C VAL A 124 -7.40 0.41 -17.43
N ALA A 125 -8.65 0.10 -17.07
CA ALA A 125 -9.38 -1.01 -17.68
C ALA A 125 -9.70 -0.77 -19.17
N GLN A 126 -9.93 0.47 -19.56
CA GLN A 126 -10.26 0.85 -20.94
C GLN A 126 -9.02 0.99 -21.82
N ASN A 127 -7.98 1.65 -21.29
CA ASN A 127 -6.82 2.12 -22.04
C ASN A 127 -5.51 1.40 -21.70
N GLY A 128 -5.46 0.67 -20.59
CA GLY A 128 -4.26 0.02 -20.08
C GLY A 128 -3.99 -1.39 -20.63
N ASP A 129 -3.00 -2.05 -20.05
CA ASP A 129 -2.58 -3.39 -20.46
C ASP A 129 -3.67 -4.44 -20.16
N PRO A 130 -4.10 -5.26 -21.15
CA PRO A 130 -5.15 -6.26 -20.96
C PRO A 130 -4.90 -7.26 -19.82
N ARG A 131 -3.63 -7.51 -19.46
CA ARG A 131 -3.25 -8.42 -18.37
C ARG A 131 -3.73 -7.93 -17.00
N LEU A 132 -3.95 -6.62 -16.85
CA LEU A 132 -4.39 -6.01 -15.60
C LEU A 132 -5.91 -6.15 -15.37
N LYS A 133 -6.68 -6.36 -16.45
CA LYS A 133 -8.16 -6.34 -16.41
C LYS A 133 -8.78 -7.27 -15.37
N PRO A 134 -8.34 -8.53 -15.18
CA PRO A 134 -8.93 -9.40 -14.16
C PRO A 134 -8.79 -8.84 -12.75
N THR A 135 -7.61 -8.31 -12.42
CA THR A 135 -7.34 -7.71 -11.09
C THR A 135 -8.12 -6.42 -10.90
N ILE A 136 -8.20 -5.58 -11.94
CA ILE A 136 -8.99 -4.34 -11.91
C ILE A 136 -10.48 -4.66 -11.69
N ALA A 137 -11.03 -5.62 -12.43
CA ALA A 137 -12.43 -6.03 -12.28
C ALA A 137 -12.73 -6.52 -10.86
N LYS A 138 -11.81 -7.30 -10.27
CA LYS A 138 -11.93 -7.73 -8.87
C LYS A 138 -11.97 -6.54 -7.91
N LEU A 139 -11.08 -5.56 -8.10
CA LEU A 139 -10.99 -4.40 -7.22
C LEU A 139 -12.19 -3.45 -7.36
N LEU A 140 -12.69 -3.26 -8.59
CA LEU A 140 -13.93 -2.51 -8.83
C LEU A 140 -15.13 -3.18 -8.15
N ALA A 141 -15.26 -4.51 -8.27
CA ALA A 141 -16.31 -5.25 -7.57
C ALA A 141 -16.21 -5.11 -6.04
N GLN A 142 -14.99 -5.11 -5.47
CA GLN A 142 -14.78 -4.84 -4.05
C GLN A 142 -15.27 -3.45 -3.64
N LEU A 143 -15.01 -2.43 -4.45
CA LEU A 143 -15.47 -1.07 -4.19
C LEU A 143 -17.01 -0.97 -4.25
N GLU A 144 -17.63 -1.57 -5.26
CA GLU A 144 -19.09 -1.54 -5.47
C GLU A 144 -19.87 -2.34 -4.41
N LEU A 145 -19.43 -3.58 -4.11
CA LEU A 145 -20.11 -4.46 -3.14
C LEU A 145 -20.15 -3.86 -1.73
N LEU A 146 -19.14 -3.08 -1.36
CA LEU A 146 -19.04 -2.47 -0.04
C LEU A 146 -19.60 -1.04 0.02
N GLN A 147 -19.70 -0.34 -1.12
CA GLN A 147 -20.48 0.92 -1.19
C GLN A 147 -21.96 0.64 -0.91
N ILE A 148 -22.49 -0.47 -1.44
CA ILE A 148 -23.86 -0.91 -1.17
C ILE A 148 -24.09 -1.12 0.34
N GLN A 149 -23.13 -1.72 1.06
CA GLN A 149 -23.24 -1.93 2.51
C GLN A 149 -23.26 -0.63 3.31
N SER A 150 -22.49 0.39 2.90
CA SER A 150 -22.45 1.70 3.58
C SER A 150 -23.74 2.50 3.44
N ILE A 151 -24.62 2.18 2.50
CA ILE A 151 -25.92 2.84 2.29
C ILE A 151 -27.01 2.25 3.22
N TYR A 152 -26.76 1.09 3.81
CA TYR A 152 -27.71 0.37 4.67
C TYR A 152 -27.50 0.61 6.18
N PHE A 153 -26.51 1.44 6.56
CA PHE A 153 -26.27 1.90 7.92
C PHE A 153 -26.37 3.43 7.97
#